data_AF-A0A7S1X1Z7-F1
#
_entry.id   AF-A0A7S1X1Z7-F1
#
_cell.length_a   1.000
_cell.length_b   1.000
_cell.length_c   1.000
_cell.angle_alpha   90.00
_cell.angle_beta   90.00
_cell.angle_gamma   90.00
#
_symmetry.space_group_name_H-M   'P 1'
#
loop_
_entity.id
_entity.type
_entity.pdbx_description
1 polymer ?
#
loop_
_entity_poly.entity_id
_entity_poly.type
_entity_poly.pdbx_seq_one_letter_code
_entity_poly.pdbx_strand_id
1 'polypeptide(L)'
;MSALSELDKSQTCYMLAFWEAMEASWNPIRSQRVAYLARQRAQASAPKKLLYHLVRCLDHLQKASTSAQVLAPLLFSSHAETTRVSEFVQSFRASMDGAATAAEQSVGSGIHIGQSCVAWACIHEGCSLLFPAAPPKASLVVHSTYTLTPLGLQHLASLTAVLSKSLAVWNTHGVNVFGEMSFLPSTLMWARSMLHLFQWVLLTAGQQTESPQAVHLPHGLHGYGTANGASRPRDGPTAVFSGLLLAQHVGAFRGELLVGCLPATVTLARLLLAEGCCDVLHRELSKTRVVVRGGMPVCAAGSREQCEVDVKHVVCGSKAAKQVAREHREGLLQSVVVTGNPLSLSSVRSPADVADSESLWEAVELWRRLEQEEERADAVQVW
;
A
#
# COMPACT_ATOMS: atom_id res chain seq x y z
N MET A 1 -24.19 -8.73 15.87
CA MET A 1 -25.17 -7.89 15.14
C MET A 1 -26.36 -7.43 15.99
N SER A 2 -26.65 -8.00 17.18
CA SER A 2 -27.74 -7.53 18.07
C SER A 2 -27.47 -6.20 18.78
N ALA A 3 -26.22 -5.73 18.86
CA ALA A 3 -25.86 -4.48 19.54
C ALA A 3 -26.10 -3.20 18.69
N LEU A 4 -26.30 -3.33 17.37
CA LEU A 4 -26.53 -2.17 16.48
C LEU A 4 -27.99 -1.72 16.44
N SER A 5 -28.94 -2.57 16.86
CA SER A 5 -30.37 -2.26 16.90
C SER A 5 -30.77 -1.36 18.07
N GLU A 6 -29.88 -1.17 19.06
CA GLU A 6 -30.10 -0.32 20.24
C GLU A 6 -29.55 1.10 20.06
N LEU A 7 -28.82 1.37 18.98
CA LEU A 7 -28.22 2.68 18.68
C LEU A 7 -29.21 3.56 17.91
N ASP A 8 -29.24 4.85 18.23
CA ASP A 8 -29.96 5.83 17.40
C ASP A 8 -29.33 5.86 15.99
N LYS A 9 -30.14 6.15 14.96
CA LYS A 9 -29.74 6.15 13.54
C LYS A 9 -28.49 7.01 13.28
N SER A 10 -28.31 8.09 14.05
CA SER A 10 -27.11 8.92 13.98
C SER A 10 -25.84 8.25 14.51
N GLN A 11 -25.93 7.43 15.57
CA GLN A 11 -24.80 6.69 16.12
C GLN A 11 -24.41 5.53 15.21
N THR A 12 -25.41 4.87 14.61
CA THR A 12 -25.19 3.84 13.59
C THR A 12 -24.47 4.39 12.36
N CYS A 13 -24.88 5.56 11.85
CA CYS A 13 -24.16 6.26 10.78
C CYS A 13 -22.71 6.57 11.18
N TYR A 14 -22.49 6.97 12.45
CA TYR A 14 -21.14 7.27 12.94
C TYR A 14 -20.22 6.06 12.92
N MET A 15 -20.67 4.96 13.51
CA MET A 15 -19.88 3.74 13.60
C MET A 15 -19.61 3.15 12.21
N LEU A 16 -20.60 3.17 11.31
CA LEU A 16 -20.44 2.66 9.95
C LEU A 16 -19.42 3.49 9.14
N ALA A 17 -19.47 4.82 9.21
CA ALA A 17 -18.49 5.66 8.50
C ALA A 17 -17.07 5.47 9.04
N PHE A 18 -16.93 5.32 10.37
CA PHE A 18 -15.64 5.07 10.98
C PHE A 18 -15.10 3.67 10.62
N TRP A 19 -15.94 2.63 10.66
CA TRP A 19 -15.56 1.29 10.23
C TRP A 19 -15.22 1.21 8.74
N GLU A 20 -15.98 1.91 7.89
CA GLU A 20 -15.67 2.01 6.46
C GLU A 20 -14.28 2.62 6.25
N ALA A 21 -13.95 3.69 6.97
CA ALA A 21 -12.62 4.30 6.92
C ALA A 21 -11.52 3.37 7.46
N MET A 22 -11.78 2.63 8.54
CA MET A 22 -10.86 1.62 9.06
C MET A 22 -10.60 0.54 8.02
N GLU A 23 -11.63 -0.03 7.39
CA GLU A 23 -11.46 -1.02 6.32
C GLU A 23 -10.74 -0.43 5.10
N ALA A 24 -11.08 0.80 4.71
CA ALA A 24 -10.45 1.51 3.60
C ALA A 24 -9.00 1.93 3.87
N SER A 25 -8.53 1.86 5.13
CA SER A 25 -7.14 2.16 5.48
C SER A 25 -6.18 1.01 5.18
N TRP A 26 -6.70 -0.18 4.85
CA TRP A 26 -5.88 -1.34 4.51
C TRP A 26 -6.42 -2.21 3.38
N ASN A 27 -7.68 -2.06 2.97
CA ASN A 27 -8.24 -2.67 1.77
C ASN A 27 -8.57 -1.62 0.70
N PRO A 28 -8.62 -2.03 -0.59
CA PRO A 28 -9.15 -1.21 -1.66
C PRO A 28 -10.53 -0.64 -1.34
N ILE A 29 -10.76 0.63 -1.70
CA ILE A 29 -12.08 1.28 -1.59
C ILE A 29 -13.15 0.48 -2.34
N ARG A 30 -12.77 -0.14 -3.47
CA ARG A 30 -13.63 -1.02 -4.26
C ARG A 30 -13.89 -2.39 -3.63
N SER A 31 -13.21 -2.74 -2.54
CA SER A 31 -13.32 -4.06 -1.96
C SER A 31 -14.71 -4.37 -1.47
N GLN A 32 -15.08 -5.65 -1.50
CA GLN A 32 -16.41 -6.10 -1.08
C GLN A 32 -16.74 -5.65 0.36
N ARG A 33 -15.76 -5.67 1.27
CA ARG A 33 -15.91 -5.24 2.66
C ARG A 33 -16.21 -3.76 2.79
N VAL A 34 -15.42 -2.91 2.13
CA VAL A 34 -15.62 -1.46 2.14
C VAL A 34 -16.95 -1.10 1.46
N ALA A 35 -17.25 -1.72 0.31
CA ALA A 35 -18.49 -1.51 -0.40
C ALA A 35 -19.73 -1.95 0.41
N TYR A 36 -19.63 -3.03 1.19
CA TYR A 36 -20.70 -3.45 2.10
C TYR A 36 -20.99 -2.37 3.15
N LEU A 37 -19.95 -1.85 3.82
CA LEU A 37 -20.09 -0.79 4.82
C LEU A 37 -20.64 0.51 4.22
N ALA A 38 -20.20 0.87 3.02
CA ALA A 38 -20.73 2.04 2.30
C ALA A 38 -22.23 1.91 2.01
N ARG A 39 -22.71 0.71 1.60
CA ARG A 39 -24.15 0.45 1.39
C ARG A 39 -24.94 0.54 2.69
N GLN A 40 -24.41 -0.01 3.79
CA GLN A 40 -25.05 0.08 5.11
C GLN A 40 -25.11 1.55 5.57
N ARG A 41 -24.02 2.31 5.39
CA ARG A 41 -23.97 3.74 5.72
C ARG A 41 -25.00 4.54 4.92
N ALA A 42 -25.15 4.25 3.62
CA ALA A 42 -26.12 4.96 2.77
C ALA A 42 -27.59 4.75 3.20
N GLN A 43 -27.88 3.67 3.93
CA GLN A 43 -29.20 3.41 4.52
C GLN A 43 -29.40 4.11 5.87
N ALA A 44 -28.34 4.63 6.48
CA ALA A 44 -28.41 5.37 7.74
C ALA A 44 -28.75 6.86 7.50
N SER A 45 -29.23 7.55 8.53
CA SER A 45 -29.56 8.99 8.47
C SER A 45 -28.32 9.85 8.19
N ALA A 46 -28.52 11.05 7.64
CA ALA A 46 -27.46 12.00 7.27
C ALA A 46 -26.42 12.20 8.38
N PRO A 47 -25.12 12.32 8.03
CA PRO A 47 -24.05 12.39 9.02
C PRO A 47 -24.16 13.66 9.88
N LYS A 48 -23.86 13.53 11.18
CA LYS A 48 -23.60 14.69 12.05
C LYS A 48 -22.45 15.52 11.48
N LYS A 49 -22.44 16.82 11.78
CA LYS A 49 -21.39 17.78 11.37
C LYS A 49 -19.97 17.27 11.61
N LEU A 50 -19.76 16.51 12.70
CA LEU A 50 -18.46 15.92 13.07
C LEU A 50 -17.89 14.94 12.02
N LEU A 51 -18.72 14.18 11.32
CA LEU A 51 -18.28 13.18 10.34
C LEU A 51 -18.43 13.60 8.89
N TYR A 52 -19.01 14.77 8.67
CA TYR A 52 -19.28 15.29 7.33
C TYR A 52 -18.05 15.22 6.43
N HIS A 53 -16.88 15.61 6.95
CA HIS A 53 -15.64 15.61 6.19
C HIS A 53 -15.06 14.22 5.96
N LEU A 54 -15.18 13.28 6.92
CA LEU A 54 -14.76 11.89 6.71
C LEU A 54 -15.63 11.20 5.65
N VAL A 55 -16.94 11.36 5.74
CA VAL A 55 -17.88 10.80 4.76
C VAL A 55 -17.60 11.35 3.37
N ARG A 56 -17.38 12.67 3.25
CA ARG A 56 -16.99 13.28 1.98
C ARG A 56 -15.67 12.73 1.44
N CYS A 57 -14.69 12.50 2.30
CA CYS A 57 -13.42 11.88 1.92
C CYS A 57 -13.67 10.50 1.27
N LEU A 58 -14.44 9.63 1.94
CA LEU A 58 -14.78 8.30 1.44
C LEU A 58 -15.57 8.36 0.13
N ASP A 59 -16.55 9.24 0.01
CA ASP A 59 -17.33 9.41 -1.22
C ASP A 59 -16.46 9.90 -2.39
N HIS A 60 -15.49 10.79 -2.13
CA HIS A 60 -14.52 11.21 -3.13
C HIS A 60 -13.57 10.08 -3.54
N LEU A 61 -13.11 9.26 -2.57
CA LEU A 61 -12.30 8.07 -2.87
C LEU A 61 -13.07 7.04 -3.69
N GLN A 62 -14.37 6.86 -3.43
CA GLN A 62 -15.22 5.98 -4.21
C GLN A 62 -15.30 6.45 -5.67
N LYS A 63 -15.50 7.74 -5.91
CA LYS A 63 -15.51 8.34 -7.26
C LYS A 63 -14.16 8.16 -7.95
N ALA A 64 -13.06 8.40 -7.25
CA ALA A 64 -11.72 8.17 -7.77
C ALA A 64 -11.53 6.70 -8.16
N SER A 65 -11.98 5.76 -7.32
CA SER A 65 -11.89 4.32 -7.62
C SER A 65 -12.72 3.93 -8.86
N THR A 66 -13.87 4.56 -9.10
CA THR A 66 -14.65 4.32 -10.33
C THR A 66 -13.90 4.82 -11.56
N SER A 67 -13.32 6.02 -11.51
CA SER A 67 -12.51 6.55 -12.62
C SER A 67 -11.27 5.69 -12.89
N ALA A 68 -10.60 5.20 -11.83
CA ALA A 68 -9.44 4.31 -11.95
C ALA A 68 -9.76 2.99 -12.66
N GLN A 69 -10.93 2.39 -12.40
CA GLN A 69 -11.35 1.14 -13.08
C GLN A 69 -11.49 1.33 -14.60
N VAL A 70 -11.98 2.49 -15.03
CA VAL A 70 -12.10 2.82 -16.46
C VAL A 70 -10.72 3.12 -17.06
N LEU A 71 -9.82 3.75 -16.30
CA LEU A 71 -8.47 4.08 -16.74
C LEU A 71 -7.56 2.86 -16.85
N ALA A 72 -7.67 1.88 -15.94
CA ALA A 72 -6.73 0.75 -15.82
C ALA A 72 -6.35 0.07 -17.15
N PRO A 73 -7.28 -0.33 -18.05
CA PRO A 73 -6.90 -0.95 -19.32
C PRO A 73 -6.29 0.04 -20.33
N LEU A 74 -6.53 1.34 -20.18
CA LEU A 74 -6.10 2.39 -21.09
C LEU A 74 -4.67 2.88 -20.79
N LEU A 75 -4.24 2.80 -19.53
CA LEU A 75 -2.92 3.28 -19.08
C LEU A 75 -1.75 2.50 -19.70
N PHE A 76 -2.00 1.28 -20.19
CA PHE A 76 -1.00 0.39 -20.80
C PHE A 76 -1.18 0.23 -22.32
N SER A 77 -2.22 0.83 -22.92
CA SER A 77 -2.50 0.70 -24.35
C SER A 77 -1.85 1.84 -25.15
N SER A 78 -1.11 1.50 -26.20
CA SER A 78 -0.52 2.46 -27.15
C SER A 78 -1.54 3.08 -28.12
N HIS A 79 -2.80 2.64 -28.10
CA HIS A 79 -3.83 2.99 -29.09
C HIS A 79 -5.08 3.63 -28.48
N ALA A 80 -5.04 4.06 -27.22
CA ALA A 80 -6.19 4.68 -26.58
C ALA A 80 -6.51 6.06 -27.17
N GLU A 81 -7.80 6.35 -27.41
CA GLU A 81 -8.29 7.68 -27.80
C GLU A 81 -7.88 8.73 -26.74
N THR A 82 -6.87 9.54 -27.07
CA THR A 82 -6.18 10.43 -26.11
C THR A 82 -7.09 11.43 -25.40
N THR A 83 -8.16 11.90 -26.06
CA THR A 83 -9.07 12.91 -25.50
C THR A 83 -9.93 12.37 -24.36
N ARG A 84 -10.60 11.21 -24.54
CA ARG A 84 -11.44 10.60 -23.50
C ARG A 84 -10.63 10.16 -22.28
N VAL A 85 -9.42 9.67 -22.52
CA VAL A 85 -8.56 9.20 -21.44
C VAL A 85 -8.08 10.36 -20.55
N SER A 86 -7.79 11.52 -21.15
CA SER A 86 -7.44 12.75 -20.43
C SER A 86 -8.55 13.21 -19.48
N GLU A 87 -9.81 13.15 -19.91
CA GLU A 87 -10.97 13.49 -19.07
C GLU A 87 -11.07 12.58 -17.84
N PHE A 88 -10.86 11.27 -18.00
CA PHE A 88 -10.89 10.34 -16.87
C PHE A 88 -9.72 10.55 -15.91
N VAL A 89 -8.50 10.86 -16.40
CA VAL A 89 -7.36 11.21 -15.54
C VAL A 89 -7.63 12.50 -14.76
N GLN A 90 -8.22 13.51 -15.39
CA GLN A 90 -8.61 14.76 -14.71
C GLN A 90 -9.70 14.53 -13.67
N SER A 91 -10.72 13.73 -13.99
CA SER A 91 -11.80 13.37 -13.07
C SER A 91 -11.28 12.58 -11.86
N PHE A 92 -10.38 11.62 -12.10
CA PHE A 92 -9.67 10.89 -11.05
C PHE A 92 -8.93 11.86 -10.13
N ARG A 93 -8.10 12.73 -10.71
CA ARG A 93 -7.31 13.71 -9.96
C ARG A 93 -8.18 14.63 -9.12
N ALA A 94 -9.24 15.21 -9.70
CA ALA A 94 -10.17 16.08 -8.99
C ALA A 94 -10.84 15.36 -7.81
N SER A 95 -11.17 14.08 -7.98
CA SER A 95 -11.73 13.25 -6.91
C SER A 95 -10.71 12.99 -5.80
N MET A 96 -9.47 12.66 -6.14
CA MET A 96 -8.38 12.46 -5.16
C MET A 96 -8.02 13.75 -4.40
N ASP A 97 -7.96 14.90 -5.10
CA ASP A 97 -7.73 16.21 -4.47
C ASP A 97 -8.89 16.59 -3.53
N GLY A 98 -10.12 16.28 -3.93
CA GLY A 98 -11.31 16.42 -3.09
C GLY A 98 -11.25 15.54 -1.84
N ALA A 99 -10.81 14.29 -1.98
CA ALA A 99 -10.62 13.37 -0.86
C ALA A 99 -9.54 13.86 0.11
N ALA A 100 -8.39 14.32 -0.39
CA ALA A 100 -7.30 14.84 0.44
C ALA A 100 -7.73 16.10 1.21
N THR A 101 -8.45 17.01 0.54
CA THR A 101 -8.98 18.24 1.17
C THR A 101 -10.03 17.92 2.24
N ALA A 102 -10.91 16.96 1.97
CA ALA A 102 -11.90 16.52 2.96
C ALA A 102 -11.22 15.81 4.16
N ALA A 103 -10.20 14.99 3.91
CA ALA A 103 -9.41 14.35 4.97
C ALA A 103 -8.70 15.40 5.83
N GLU A 104 -8.14 16.44 5.23
CA GLU A 104 -7.49 17.55 5.95
C GLU A 104 -8.47 18.26 6.88
N GLN A 105 -9.67 18.58 6.38
CA GLN A 105 -10.73 19.18 7.18
C GLN A 105 -11.23 18.26 8.32
N SER A 106 -11.19 16.94 8.12
CA SER A 106 -11.59 15.98 9.16
C SER A 106 -10.65 15.96 10.37
N VAL A 107 -9.39 16.37 10.18
CA VAL A 107 -8.42 16.51 11.29
C VAL A 107 -8.87 17.57 12.29
N GLY A 108 -9.48 18.68 11.82
CA GLY A 108 -10.04 19.71 12.70
C GLY A 108 -11.18 19.20 13.60
N SER A 109 -11.74 18.03 13.30
CA SER A 109 -12.75 17.33 14.09
C SER A 109 -12.16 16.18 14.94
N GLY A 110 -10.83 16.06 15.03
CA GLY A 110 -10.13 15.00 15.77
C GLY A 110 -10.12 13.63 15.07
N ILE A 111 -10.45 13.57 13.78
CA ILE A 111 -10.52 12.33 13.00
C ILE A 111 -9.36 12.30 12.01
N HIS A 112 -8.38 11.44 12.27
CA HIS A 112 -7.13 11.40 11.49
C HIS A 112 -7.10 10.32 10.41
N ILE A 113 -8.03 9.36 10.46
CA ILE A 113 -8.00 8.17 9.60
C ILE A 113 -8.16 8.47 8.10
N GLY A 114 -8.82 9.58 7.75
CA GLY A 114 -9.00 9.97 6.34
C GLY A 114 -7.69 10.12 5.59
N GLN A 115 -6.61 10.57 6.24
CA GLN A 115 -5.29 10.67 5.61
C GLN A 115 -4.71 9.29 5.27
N SER A 116 -4.92 8.30 6.15
CA SER A 116 -4.52 6.93 5.88
C SER A 116 -5.28 6.35 4.69
N CYS A 117 -6.58 6.60 4.57
CA CYS A 117 -7.38 6.14 3.43
C CYS A 117 -6.91 6.75 2.10
N VAL A 118 -6.63 8.07 2.10
CA VAL A 118 -6.12 8.77 0.91
C VAL A 118 -4.74 8.24 0.51
N ALA A 119 -3.83 8.13 1.48
CA ALA A 119 -2.49 7.59 1.24
C ALA A 119 -2.55 6.16 0.68
N TRP A 120 -3.34 5.29 1.32
CA TRP A 120 -3.53 3.92 0.88
C TRP A 120 -4.09 3.86 -0.55
N ALA A 121 -5.11 4.66 -0.87
CA ALA A 121 -5.68 4.72 -2.22
C ALA A 121 -4.67 5.17 -3.28
N CYS A 122 -3.87 6.21 -2.99
CA CYS A 122 -2.79 6.65 -3.86
C CYS A 122 -1.77 5.52 -4.12
N ILE A 123 -1.39 4.82 -3.05
CA ILE A 123 -0.38 3.76 -3.11
C ILE A 123 -0.89 2.56 -3.88
N HIS A 124 -2.11 2.10 -3.60
CA HIS A 124 -2.69 0.96 -4.30
C HIS A 124 -2.77 1.23 -5.80
N GLU A 125 -3.25 2.41 -6.20
CA GLU A 125 -3.31 2.79 -7.61
C GLU A 125 -1.89 2.87 -8.23
N GLY A 126 -0.93 3.49 -7.55
CA GLY A 126 0.45 3.58 -8.02
C GLY A 126 1.12 2.20 -8.11
N CYS A 127 0.88 1.31 -7.16
CA CYS A 127 1.34 -0.09 -7.21
C CYS A 127 0.72 -0.84 -8.39
N SER A 128 -0.57 -0.61 -8.69
CA SER A 128 -1.21 -1.23 -9.85
C SER A 128 -0.62 -0.77 -11.18
N LEU A 129 -0.08 0.46 -11.22
CA LEU A 129 0.66 1.00 -12.35
C LEU A 129 2.07 0.43 -12.47
N LEU A 130 2.77 0.18 -11.36
CA LEU A 130 4.17 -0.26 -11.32
C LEU A 130 4.33 -1.78 -11.33
N PHE A 131 3.30 -2.51 -10.90
CA PHE A 131 3.24 -3.96 -10.77
C PHE A 131 1.85 -4.49 -11.21
N PRO A 132 1.44 -4.28 -12.47
CA PRO A 132 0.14 -4.72 -12.95
C PRO A 132 -0.05 -6.22 -12.71
N ALA A 133 -1.23 -6.61 -12.26
CA ALA A 133 -1.56 -8.02 -12.10
C ALA A 133 -1.44 -8.71 -13.47
N ALA A 134 -0.69 -9.82 -13.52
CA ALA A 134 -0.65 -10.66 -14.71
C ALA A 134 -2.08 -11.08 -15.07
N PRO A 135 -2.51 -10.94 -16.33
CA PRO A 135 -3.86 -11.31 -16.72
C PRO A 135 -4.07 -12.82 -16.47
N PRO A 136 -5.25 -13.23 -15.95
CA PRO A 136 -5.51 -14.59 -15.47
C PRO A 136 -5.43 -15.70 -16.53
N LYS A 137 -5.17 -15.36 -17.80
CA LYS A 137 -5.10 -16.30 -18.94
C LYS A 137 -3.84 -16.15 -19.81
N ALA A 138 -2.91 -15.26 -19.48
CA ALA A 138 -1.63 -15.29 -20.17
C ALA A 138 -0.83 -16.49 -19.68
N SER A 139 -0.25 -17.25 -20.61
CA SER A 139 0.72 -18.29 -20.30
C SER A 139 1.74 -17.77 -19.28
N LEU A 140 2.08 -18.63 -18.33
CA LEU A 140 3.04 -18.43 -17.22
C LEU A 140 4.49 -18.17 -17.66
N VAL A 141 4.69 -17.55 -18.82
CA VAL A 141 5.95 -17.01 -19.29
C VAL A 141 5.80 -15.50 -19.32
N VAL A 142 5.99 -14.84 -18.18
CA VAL A 142 6.01 -13.37 -18.12
C VAL A 142 7.37 -12.92 -17.62
N HIS A 143 8.33 -12.89 -18.54
CA HIS A 143 9.53 -12.08 -18.43
C HIS A 143 9.43 -10.80 -19.28
N SER A 144 8.23 -10.45 -19.77
CA SER A 144 8.04 -9.19 -20.48
C SER A 144 7.90 -8.04 -19.49
N THR A 145 9.00 -7.34 -19.24
CA THR A 145 8.91 -5.95 -18.75
C THR A 145 8.01 -5.15 -19.68
N TYR A 146 7.22 -4.23 -19.14
CA TYR A 146 6.41 -3.32 -19.94
C TYR A 146 6.93 -1.88 -19.77
N THR A 147 6.68 -1.05 -20.76
CA THR A 147 7.02 0.38 -20.70
C THR A 147 5.82 1.17 -20.19
N LEU A 148 6.05 2.03 -19.20
CA LEU A 148 5.04 2.99 -18.75
C LEU A 148 4.78 4.02 -19.85
N THR A 149 3.52 4.18 -20.23
CA THR A 149 3.12 5.20 -21.19
C THR A 149 3.30 6.61 -20.61
N PRO A 150 3.41 7.67 -21.44
CA PRO A 150 3.45 9.06 -20.94
C PRO A 150 2.25 9.41 -20.05
N LEU A 151 1.08 8.87 -20.40
CA LEU A 151 -0.13 9.00 -19.61
C LEU A 151 -0.03 8.28 -18.26
N GLY A 152 0.52 7.05 -18.24
CA GLY A 152 0.79 6.31 -17.01
C GLY A 152 1.73 7.08 -16.07
N LEU A 153 2.76 7.74 -16.64
CA LEU A 153 3.65 8.62 -15.88
C LEU A 153 2.96 9.88 -15.35
N GLN A 154 2.07 10.50 -16.14
CA GLN A 154 1.27 11.65 -15.70
C GLN A 154 0.30 11.26 -14.56
N HIS A 155 -0.30 10.08 -14.64
CA HIS A 155 -1.16 9.53 -13.58
C HIS A 155 -0.34 9.28 -12.31
N LEU A 156 0.84 8.65 -12.44
CA LEU A 156 1.77 8.43 -11.32
C LEU A 156 2.23 9.75 -10.68
N ALA A 157 2.50 10.78 -11.47
CA ALA A 157 2.84 12.12 -10.97
C ALA A 157 1.68 12.75 -10.17
N SER A 158 0.45 12.58 -10.65
CA SER A 158 -0.75 13.06 -9.94
C SER A 158 -0.94 12.33 -8.60
N LEU A 159 -0.77 11.01 -8.58
CA LEU A 159 -0.80 10.20 -7.36
C LEU A 159 0.28 10.62 -6.36
N THR A 160 1.49 10.87 -6.86
CA THR A 160 2.64 11.32 -6.07
C THR A 160 2.37 12.66 -5.40
N ALA A 161 1.76 13.62 -6.11
CA ALA A 161 1.41 14.93 -5.58
C ALA A 161 0.35 14.83 -4.47
N VAL A 162 -0.72 14.05 -4.68
CA VAL A 162 -1.77 13.86 -3.67
C VAL A 162 -1.24 13.13 -2.44
N LEU A 163 -0.46 12.06 -2.63
CA LEU A 163 0.17 11.31 -1.55
C LEU A 163 1.09 12.21 -0.71
N SER A 164 1.93 13.01 -1.38
CA SER A 164 2.79 13.99 -0.73
C SER A 164 2.01 14.96 0.15
N LYS A 165 0.94 15.58 -0.39
CA LYS A 165 0.07 16.49 0.38
C LYS A 165 -0.55 15.79 1.59
N SER A 166 -1.10 14.60 1.39
CA SER A 166 -1.73 13.81 2.46
C SER A 166 -0.75 13.46 3.58
N LEU A 167 0.47 13.04 3.23
CA LEU A 167 1.51 12.70 4.20
C LEU A 167 2.02 13.93 4.96
N ALA A 168 2.08 15.11 4.34
CA ALA A 168 2.44 16.34 5.04
C ALA A 168 1.45 16.69 6.15
N VAL A 169 0.14 16.57 5.86
CA VAL A 169 -0.93 16.77 6.85
C VAL A 169 -0.86 15.70 7.93
N TRP A 170 -0.74 14.42 7.55
CA TRP A 170 -0.64 13.32 8.50
C TRP A 170 0.55 13.48 9.43
N ASN A 171 1.72 13.84 8.92
CA ASN A 171 2.92 14.04 9.74
C ASN A 171 2.78 15.21 10.72
N THR A 172 2.10 16.28 10.32
CA THR A 172 1.91 17.48 11.17
C THR A 172 0.99 17.19 12.36
N HIS A 173 0.01 16.31 12.16
CA HIS A 173 -1.03 16.03 13.16
C HIS A 173 -0.94 14.63 13.80
N GLY A 174 -0.01 13.80 13.35
CA GLY A 174 0.18 12.42 13.80
C GLY A 174 1.30 12.25 14.83
N VAL A 175 1.96 13.34 15.23
CA VAL A 175 3.01 13.35 16.25
C VAL A 175 2.43 13.91 17.55
N ASN A 176 2.59 13.17 18.65
CA ASN A 176 2.13 13.60 19.97
C ASN A 176 3.05 14.66 20.59
N VAL A 177 2.66 15.19 21.75
CA VAL A 177 3.39 16.22 22.50
C VAL A 177 4.82 15.79 22.89
N PHE A 178 5.10 14.49 22.86
CA PHE A 178 6.41 13.90 23.17
C PHE A 178 7.26 13.64 21.91
N GLY A 179 6.80 14.06 20.73
CA GLY A 179 7.51 13.83 19.47
C GLY A 179 7.38 12.40 18.93
N GLU A 180 6.55 11.55 19.53
CA GLU A 180 6.30 10.19 19.05
C GLU A 180 5.10 10.14 18.10
N MET A 181 5.17 9.30 17.06
CA MET A 181 4.03 9.06 16.19
C MET A 181 2.91 8.33 16.94
N SER A 182 1.74 8.95 17.05
CA SER A 182 0.62 8.45 17.86
C SER A 182 -0.40 7.62 17.09
N PHE A 183 -0.49 7.78 15.76
CA PHE A 183 -1.51 7.12 14.94
C PHE A 183 -0.90 6.45 13.70
N LEU A 184 -1.00 5.13 13.66
CA LEU A 184 -0.56 4.26 12.57
C LEU A 184 0.89 4.51 12.07
N PRO A 185 1.92 4.51 12.94
CA PRO A 185 3.31 4.71 12.56
C PRO A 185 3.84 3.74 11.49
N SER A 186 3.45 2.46 11.50
CA SER A 186 3.92 1.50 10.49
C SER A 186 3.35 1.84 9.11
N THR A 187 2.05 2.13 9.04
CA THR A 187 1.41 2.54 7.78
C THR A 187 2.02 3.82 7.24
N LEU A 188 2.34 4.79 8.09
CA LEU A 188 2.97 6.05 7.68
C LEU A 188 4.40 5.83 7.14
N MET A 189 5.18 4.93 7.75
CA MET A 189 6.51 4.56 7.23
C MET A 189 6.43 3.85 5.87
N TRP A 190 5.48 2.92 5.72
CA TRP A 190 5.20 2.28 4.43
C TRP A 190 4.82 3.31 3.37
N ALA A 191 3.87 4.20 3.68
CA ALA A 191 3.39 5.20 2.74
C ALA A 191 4.49 6.15 2.23
N ARG A 192 5.43 6.51 3.11
CA ARG A 192 6.61 7.31 2.74
C ARG A 192 7.57 6.55 1.83
N SER A 193 7.80 5.27 2.11
CA SER A 193 8.61 4.40 1.26
C SER A 193 8.05 4.34 -0.16
N MET A 194 6.71 4.29 -0.26
CA MET A 194 6.01 4.29 -1.55
C MET A 194 6.07 5.64 -2.26
N LEU A 195 5.92 6.75 -1.54
CA LEU A 195 6.14 8.08 -2.11
C LEU A 195 7.53 8.21 -2.73
N HIS A 196 8.57 7.76 -2.00
CA HIS A 196 9.94 7.77 -2.48
C HIS A 196 10.11 6.90 -3.73
N LEU A 197 9.52 5.70 -3.74
CA LEU A 197 9.52 4.83 -4.93
C LEU A 197 8.90 5.54 -6.14
N PHE A 198 7.74 6.17 -5.98
CA PHE A 198 7.03 6.84 -7.08
C PHE A 198 7.84 8.03 -7.62
N GLN A 199 8.37 8.87 -6.73
CA GLN A 199 9.24 9.99 -7.10
C GLN A 199 10.49 9.53 -7.84
N TRP A 200 11.13 8.46 -7.35
CA TRP A 200 12.30 7.88 -7.97
C TRP A 200 12.00 7.33 -9.37
N VAL A 201 10.88 6.64 -9.58
CA VAL A 201 10.45 6.19 -10.92
C VAL A 201 10.25 7.37 -11.86
N LEU A 202 9.58 8.43 -11.42
CA LEU A 202 9.33 9.63 -12.23
C LEU A 202 10.62 10.36 -12.63
N LEU A 203 11.60 10.43 -11.71
CA LEU A 203 12.93 10.99 -11.98
C LEU A 203 13.67 10.16 -13.02
N THR A 204 13.73 8.83 -12.84
CA THR A 204 14.44 7.93 -13.76
C THR A 204 13.79 7.86 -15.14
N ALA A 205 12.47 8.07 -15.22
CA ALA A 205 11.72 8.16 -16.48
C ALA A 205 11.84 9.53 -17.18
N GLY A 206 12.57 10.50 -16.61
CA GLY A 206 12.80 11.82 -17.22
C GLY A 206 11.61 12.78 -17.16
N GLN A 207 10.60 12.51 -16.33
CA GLN A 207 9.42 13.38 -16.16
C GLN A 207 9.62 14.46 -15.08
N GLN A 208 10.73 14.42 -14.34
CA GLN A 208 11.14 15.48 -13.43
C GLN A 208 12.47 16.09 -13.92
N THR A 209 12.39 17.27 -14.54
CA THR A 209 13.55 18.06 -15.04
C THR A 209 14.20 18.92 -13.96
N GLU A 210 13.52 19.17 -12.84
CA GLU A 210 14.05 19.95 -11.72
C GLU A 210 14.54 19.02 -10.60
N SER A 211 15.65 19.41 -9.97
CA SER A 211 16.19 18.77 -8.77
C SER A 211 15.06 18.50 -7.75
N PRO A 212 15.03 17.35 -7.04
CA PRO A 212 13.95 16.92 -6.13
C PRO A 212 13.77 17.77 -4.86
N GLN A 213 14.00 19.09 -4.93
CA GLN A 213 13.88 20.03 -3.81
C GLN A 213 12.44 20.38 -3.42
N ALA A 214 11.40 19.82 -4.05
CA ALA A 214 10.02 20.29 -3.87
C ALA A 214 9.10 19.43 -3.00
N VAL A 215 9.61 18.45 -2.24
CA VAL A 215 8.85 17.87 -1.11
C VAL A 215 9.80 17.60 0.05
N HIS A 216 10.30 18.68 0.67
CA HIS A 216 10.72 18.58 2.06
C HIS A 216 9.47 18.31 2.89
N LEU A 217 9.26 17.07 3.34
CA LEU A 217 8.39 16.85 4.49
C LEU A 217 9.00 17.68 5.62
N PRO A 218 8.32 18.72 6.15
CA PRO A 218 8.95 19.74 6.98
C PRO A 218 9.56 19.21 8.30
N HIS A 219 9.30 17.94 8.62
CA HIS A 219 9.84 17.25 9.78
C HIS A 219 10.31 15.89 9.28
N GLY A 220 11.63 15.74 9.17
CA GLY A 220 12.26 14.45 8.95
C GLY A 220 11.79 13.49 10.03
N LEU A 221 11.36 12.29 9.62
CA LEU A 221 11.04 11.25 10.59
C LEU A 221 12.28 10.95 11.43
N HIS A 222 12.18 11.12 12.75
CA HIS A 222 13.11 10.45 13.63
C HIS A 222 13.06 8.93 13.35
N GLY A 223 14.19 8.37 12.92
CA GLY A 223 14.34 6.95 12.61
C GLY A 223 14.43 6.58 11.14
N TYR A 224 14.29 7.53 10.20
CA TYR A 224 14.45 7.27 8.77
C TYR A 224 15.68 8.02 8.23
N GLY A 225 16.81 7.33 8.17
CA GLY A 225 18.08 7.93 7.74
C GLY A 225 18.66 8.89 8.79
N THR A 226 19.94 9.24 8.61
CA THR A 226 20.76 9.98 9.58
C THR A 226 20.11 11.25 10.12
N ALA A 227 20.65 11.76 11.24
CA ALA A 227 20.20 12.90 12.06
C ALA A 227 19.87 14.22 11.30
N ASN A 228 19.98 14.27 9.98
CA ASN A 228 19.70 15.40 9.09
C ASN A 228 18.49 15.17 8.14
N GLY A 229 17.55 14.28 8.48
CA GLY A 229 16.12 14.51 8.23
C GLY A 229 15.54 14.43 6.81
N ALA A 230 16.27 14.00 5.78
CA ALA A 230 15.65 13.68 4.48
C ALA A 230 16.52 12.69 3.69
N SER A 231 16.02 11.46 3.48
CA SER A 231 16.51 10.63 2.38
C SER A 231 16.13 11.33 1.08
N ARG A 232 17.12 11.71 0.27
CA ARG A 232 16.86 12.35 -1.02
C ARG A 232 16.33 11.27 -1.97
N PRO A 233 15.41 11.56 -2.90
CA PRO A 233 15.02 10.59 -3.95
C PRO A 233 16.21 10.00 -4.72
N ARG A 234 17.37 10.68 -4.70
CA ARG A 234 18.66 10.21 -5.22
C ARG A 234 19.27 9.00 -4.51
N ASP A 235 18.82 8.65 -3.30
CA ASP A 235 19.30 7.50 -2.53
C ASP A 235 18.77 6.16 -3.10
N GLY A 236 17.97 6.23 -4.17
CA GLY A 236 17.59 5.09 -4.99
C GLY A 236 16.64 4.10 -4.31
N PRO A 237 16.52 2.89 -4.86
CA PRO A 237 15.63 1.85 -4.32
C PRO A 237 16.05 1.35 -2.92
N THR A 238 17.33 1.47 -2.53
CA THR A 238 17.82 1.03 -1.21
C THR A 238 17.10 1.72 -0.04
N ALA A 239 16.78 3.01 -0.20
CA ALA A 239 16.01 3.76 0.80
C ALA A 239 14.56 3.26 0.92
N VAL A 240 13.96 2.77 -0.18
CA VAL A 240 12.63 2.14 -0.17
C VAL A 240 12.67 0.84 0.61
N PHE A 241 13.62 -0.05 0.30
CA PHE A 241 13.78 -1.33 1.00
C PHE A 241 13.97 -1.15 2.51
N SER A 242 14.83 -0.21 2.90
CA SER A 242 15.09 0.08 4.32
C SER A 242 13.82 0.53 5.06
N GLY A 243 12.99 1.35 4.41
CA GLY A 243 11.72 1.78 5.01
C GLY A 243 10.65 0.72 5.08
N LEU A 244 10.56 -0.14 4.07
CA LEU A 244 9.63 -1.26 4.08
C LEU A 244 9.99 -2.24 5.22
N LEU A 245 11.28 -2.55 5.40
CA LEU A 245 11.76 -3.37 6.52
C LEU A 245 11.48 -2.71 7.88
N LEU A 246 11.66 -1.39 7.98
CA LEU A 246 11.34 -0.66 9.20
C LEU A 246 9.83 -0.66 9.49
N ALA A 247 9.00 -0.41 8.47
CA ALA A 247 7.55 -0.46 8.57
C ALA A 247 7.07 -1.85 9.02
N GLN A 248 7.64 -2.93 8.45
CA GLN A 248 7.39 -4.30 8.90
C GLN A 248 7.71 -4.48 10.39
N HIS A 249 8.91 -4.07 10.82
CA HIS A 249 9.34 -4.22 12.20
C HIS A 249 8.44 -3.45 13.18
N VAL A 250 8.17 -2.18 12.88
CA VAL A 250 7.30 -1.33 13.70
C VAL A 250 5.87 -1.88 13.71
N GLY A 251 5.38 -2.37 12.57
CA GLY A 251 4.02 -2.89 12.45
C GLY A 251 3.81 -4.18 13.23
N ALA A 252 4.78 -5.08 13.22
CA ALA A 252 4.78 -6.28 14.05
C ALA A 252 4.81 -5.92 15.55
N PHE A 253 5.64 -4.96 15.96
CA PHE A 253 5.80 -4.58 17.37
C PHE A 253 4.64 -3.75 17.93
N ARG A 254 4.03 -2.87 17.13
CA ARG A 254 2.96 -1.95 17.54
C ARG A 254 1.54 -2.50 17.29
N GLY A 255 1.40 -3.71 16.75
CA GLY A 255 0.09 -4.33 16.47
C GLY A 255 -0.61 -3.80 15.21
N GLU A 256 0.14 -3.20 14.28
CA GLU A 256 -0.36 -2.71 12.98
C GLU A 256 -0.17 -3.77 11.87
N LEU A 257 -0.55 -4.99 12.21
CA LEU A 257 -0.24 -6.18 11.41
C LEU A 257 -0.87 -6.12 10.00
N LEU A 258 -2.15 -5.73 9.91
CA LEU A 258 -2.88 -5.66 8.65
C LEU A 258 -2.75 -4.32 7.91
N VAL A 259 -2.62 -3.22 8.64
CA VAL A 259 -2.69 -1.85 8.10
C VAL A 259 -1.34 -1.29 7.66
N GLY A 260 -0.23 -1.78 8.22
CA GLY A 260 1.12 -1.29 7.91
C GLY A 260 2.10 -2.42 7.59
N CYS A 261 2.13 -3.47 8.43
CA CYS A 261 3.08 -4.57 8.26
C CYS A 261 2.81 -5.42 7.00
N LEU A 262 1.55 -5.82 6.80
CA LEU A 262 1.10 -6.57 5.62
C LEU A 262 1.38 -5.86 4.31
N PRO A 263 0.90 -4.63 4.08
CA PRO A 263 1.16 -3.95 2.81
C PRO A 263 2.66 -3.71 2.59
N ALA A 264 3.44 -3.38 3.64
CA ALA A 264 4.89 -3.26 3.52
C ALA A 264 5.55 -4.58 3.10
N THR A 265 5.08 -5.71 3.64
CA THR A 265 5.57 -7.05 3.30
C THR A 265 5.25 -7.43 1.87
N VAL A 266 4.02 -7.17 1.42
CA VAL A 266 3.60 -7.43 0.04
C VAL A 266 4.42 -6.58 -0.94
N THR A 267 4.57 -5.28 -0.66
CA THR A 267 5.42 -4.40 -1.49
C THR A 267 6.87 -4.88 -1.51
N LEU A 268 7.45 -5.20 -0.34
CA LEU A 268 8.82 -5.70 -0.24
C LEU A 268 9.02 -6.96 -1.08
N ALA A 269 8.10 -7.92 -0.97
CA ALA A 269 8.14 -9.14 -1.76
C ALA A 269 8.10 -8.81 -3.26
N ARG A 270 7.14 -8.02 -3.73
CA ARG A 270 7.04 -7.61 -5.15
C ARG A 270 8.34 -6.96 -5.66
N LEU A 271 8.95 -6.07 -4.87
CA LEU A 271 10.22 -5.42 -5.21
C LEU A 271 11.41 -6.38 -5.25
N LEU A 272 11.49 -7.32 -4.29
CA LEU A 272 12.54 -8.34 -4.24
C LEU A 272 12.46 -9.30 -5.41
N LEU A 273 11.26 -9.61 -5.89
CA LEU A 273 11.05 -10.46 -7.07
C LEU A 273 11.41 -9.73 -8.36
N ALA A 274 11.18 -8.41 -8.43
CA ALA A 274 11.37 -7.59 -9.64
C ALA A 274 10.62 -8.11 -10.89
N GLU A 275 9.61 -8.97 -10.67
CA GLU A 275 8.79 -9.60 -11.70
C GLU A 275 7.57 -8.73 -12.03
N GLY A 276 7.21 -8.68 -13.31
CA GLY A 276 6.07 -7.88 -13.78
C GLY A 276 6.19 -6.39 -13.49
N CYS A 277 7.40 -5.89 -13.22
CA CYS A 277 7.69 -4.49 -13.00
C CYS A 277 7.81 -3.73 -14.33
N CYS A 278 7.59 -2.42 -14.29
CA CYS A 278 7.93 -1.59 -15.45
C CYS A 278 9.44 -1.65 -15.77
N ASP A 279 9.77 -1.39 -17.03
CA ASP A 279 11.14 -1.35 -17.55
C ASP A 279 12.10 -0.47 -16.74
N VAL A 280 11.64 0.71 -16.31
CA VAL A 280 12.39 1.65 -15.47
C VAL A 280 12.78 1.00 -14.14
N LEU A 281 11.83 0.36 -13.46
CA LEU A 281 12.07 -0.32 -12.18
C LEU A 281 12.97 -1.54 -12.38
N HIS A 282 12.67 -2.37 -13.36
CA HIS A 282 13.39 -3.62 -13.59
C HIS A 282 14.88 -3.41 -13.85
N ARG A 283 15.24 -2.41 -14.66
CA ARG A 283 16.64 -2.08 -15.01
C ARG A 283 17.50 -1.75 -13.79
N GLU A 284 16.90 -1.12 -12.80
CA GLU A 284 17.61 -0.62 -11.62
C GLU A 284 17.57 -1.64 -10.48
N LEU A 285 16.42 -2.29 -10.27
CA LEU A 285 16.27 -3.36 -9.27
C LEU A 285 17.22 -4.52 -9.55
N SER A 286 17.39 -4.92 -10.82
CA SER A 286 18.32 -6.00 -11.21
C SER A 286 19.80 -5.74 -10.84
N LYS A 287 20.18 -4.47 -10.59
CA LYS A 287 21.52 -4.07 -10.16
C LYS A 287 21.59 -3.74 -8.67
N THR A 288 20.46 -3.68 -8.00
CA THR A 288 20.36 -3.24 -6.61
C THR A 288 20.72 -4.38 -5.66
N ARG A 289 21.72 -4.14 -4.81
CA ARG A 289 22.03 -4.99 -3.66
C ARG A 289 21.31 -4.45 -2.44
N VAL A 290 20.47 -5.28 -1.84
CA VAL A 290 19.66 -4.92 -0.68
C VAL A 290 20.18 -5.67 0.54
N VAL A 291 20.25 -4.96 1.66
CA VAL A 291 20.48 -5.55 2.97
C VAL A 291 19.12 -5.86 3.58
N VAL A 292 18.81 -7.14 3.72
CA VAL A 292 17.53 -7.62 4.25
C VAL A 292 17.78 -8.45 5.50
N ARG A 293 16.79 -8.52 6.38
CA ARG A 293 16.81 -9.48 7.49
C ARG A 293 16.45 -10.86 6.93
N GLY A 294 17.00 -11.94 7.50
CA GLY A 294 16.72 -13.31 7.08
C GLY A 294 15.39 -13.85 7.56
N GLY A 295 14.64 -13.10 8.37
CA GLY A 295 13.33 -13.52 8.89
C GLY A 295 12.54 -12.34 9.42
N MET A 296 11.23 -12.51 9.53
CA MET A 296 10.36 -11.50 10.12
C MET A 296 10.43 -11.54 11.64
N PRO A 297 10.62 -10.41 12.32
CA PRO A 297 10.53 -10.33 13.77
C PRO A 297 9.04 -10.32 14.17
N VAL A 298 8.36 -11.45 14.02
CA VAL A 298 7.03 -11.63 14.60
C VAL A 298 7.23 -12.07 16.04
N CYS A 299 7.38 -11.12 16.95
CA CYS A 299 7.32 -11.42 18.37
C CYS A 299 5.85 -11.69 18.72
N ALA A 300 5.56 -12.80 19.40
CA ALA A 300 4.27 -12.97 20.05
C ALA A 300 4.01 -11.77 20.96
N ALA A 301 2.78 -11.23 20.98
CA ALA A 301 2.45 -10.08 21.80
C ALA A 301 2.88 -10.31 23.27
N GLY A 302 3.95 -9.61 23.71
CA GLY A 302 4.50 -9.74 25.05
C GLY A 302 5.85 -10.46 25.18
N SER A 303 6.39 -11.11 24.13
CA SER A 303 7.77 -11.62 24.18
C SER A 303 8.76 -10.52 23.78
N ARG A 304 9.67 -10.18 24.69
CA ARG A 304 10.81 -9.26 24.46
C ARG A 304 12.06 -9.99 23.97
N GLU A 305 11.91 -11.22 23.48
CA GLU A 305 13.05 -12.00 23.01
C GLU A 305 13.65 -11.31 21.79
N GLN A 306 14.89 -10.85 21.95
CA GLN A 306 15.70 -10.32 20.86
C GLN A 306 15.96 -11.48 19.90
N CYS A 307 15.15 -11.62 18.85
CA CYS A 307 15.53 -12.47 17.73
C CYS A 307 16.87 -11.96 17.19
N GLU A 308 17.88 -12.84 17.16
CA GLU A 308 19.10 -12.59 16.41
C GLU A 308 18.70 -12.30 14.96
N VAL A 309 19.07 -11.11 14.50
CA VAL A 309 18.74 -10.65 13.16
C VAL A 309 19.83 -11.16 12.22
N ASP A 310 19.57 -12.27 11.53
CA ASP A 310 20.38 -12.65 10.39
C ASP A 310 20.26 -11.57 9.32
N VAL A 311 21.38 -11.05 8.81
CA VAL A 311 21.42 -9.98 7.82
C VAL A 311 21.96 -10.55 6.52
N LYS A 312 21.11 -10.65 5.50
CA LYS A 312 21.43 -11.18 4.18
C LYS A 312 21.63 -10.03 3.19
N HIS A 313 22.66 -10.14 2.35
CA HIS A 313 22.84 -9.26 1.18
C HIS A 313 22.28 -9.98 -0.05
N VAL A 314 21.19 -9.45 -0.62
CA VAL A 314 20.51 -10.07 -1.76
C VAL A 314 20.46 -9.14 -2.96
N VAL A 315 20.59 -9.71 -4.16
CA VAL A 315 20.31 -9.01 -5.42
C VAL A 315 18.86 -9.25 -5.79
N CYS A 316 18.09 -8.21 -6.13
CA CYS A 316 16.69 -8.40 -6.52
C CYS A 316 16.58 -9.35 -7.73
N GLY A 317 15.57 -10.22 -7.73
CA GLY A 317 15.37 -11.29 -8.72
C GLY A 317 16.24 -12.53 -8.51
N SER A 318 17.22 -12.52 -7.59
CA SER A 318 18.02 -13.71 -7.27
C SER A 318 17.23 -14.75 -6.48
N LYS A 319 17.66 -16.03 -6.53
CA LYS A 319 17.10 -17.12 -5.70
C LYS A 319 17.07 -16.75 -4.21
N ALA A 320 18.11 -16.06 -3.72
CA ALA A 320 18.17 -15.59 -2.33
C ALA A 320 17.13 -14.50 -2.03
N ALA A 321 16.88 -13.56 -2.95
CA ALA A 321 15.83 -12.55 -2.78
C ALA A 321 14.42 -13.18 -2.77
N LYS A 322 14.18 -14.19 -3.63
CA LYS A 322 12.93 -14.96 -3.63
C LYS A 322 12.71 -15.69 -2.29
N GLN A 323 13.77 -16.32 -1.76
CA GLN A 323 13.75 -16.97 -0.45
C GLN A 323 13.36 -15.98 0.67
N VAL A 324 14.02 -14.82 0.73
CA VAL A 324 13.72 -13.80 1.76
C VAL A 324 12.29 -13.28 1.62
N ALA A 325 11.83 -13.01 0.40
CA ALA A 325 10.46 -12.56 0.14
C ALA A 325 9.43 -13.58 0.65
N ARG A 326 9.72 -14.88 0.50
CA ARG A 326 8.90 -15.98 1.02
C ARG A 326 8.94 -16.02 2.55
N GLU A 327 10.12 -16.09 3.15
CA GLU A 327 10.33 -16.17 4.61
C GLU A 327 9.59 -15.03 5.33
N HIS A 328 9.73 -13.80 4.83
CA HIS A 328 9.05 -12.67 5.43
C HIS A 328 7.54 -12.79 5.36
N ARG A 329 7.04 -13.23 4.23
CA ARG A 329 5.61 -13.27 4.02
C ARG A 329 4.95 -14.44 4.73
N GLU A 330 5.54 -15.61 4.67
CA GLU A 330 5.04 -16.78 5.38
C GLU A 330 4.96 -16.50 6.88
N GLY A 331 6.04 -15.97 7.47
CA GLY A 331 6.06 -15.58 8.88
C GLY A 331 4.98 -14.55 9.22
N LEU A 332 4.72 -13.58 8.34
CA LEU A 332 3.62 -12.64 8.54
C LEU A 332 2.25 -13.32 8.45
N LEU A 333 1.99 -14.10 7.41
CA LEU A 333 0.67 -14.71 7.19
C LEU A 333 0.32 -15.71 8.29
N GLN A 334 1.31 -16.46 8.78
CA GLN A 334 1.15 -17.37 9.93
C GLN A 334 0.76 -16.63 11.22
N SER A 335 1.06 -15.33 11.32
CA SER A 335 0.68 -14.49 12.45
C SER A 335 -0.71 -13.85 12.31
N VAL A 336 -1.34 -13.97 11.14
CA VAL A 336 -2.69 -13.45 10.91
C VAL A 336 -3.72 -14.41 11.53
N VAL A 337 -4.66 -13.83 12.27
CA VAL A 337 -5.79 -14.55 12.86
C VAL A 337 -7.07 -14.16 12.12
N VAL A 338 -7.77 -15.16 11.58
CA VAL A 338 -9.06 -15.00 10.90
C VAL A 338 -10.13 -15.69 11.74
N THR A 339 -11.19 -14.97 12.10
CA THR A 339 -12.30 -15.50 12.93
C THR A 339 -11.84 -16.15 14.26
N GLY A 340 -10.75 -15.64 14.84
CA GLY A 340 -10.18 -16.15 16.09
C GLY A 340 -9.21 -17.32 15.94
N ASN A 341 -9.01 -17.85 14.73
CA ASN A 341 -8.07 -18.94 14.45
C ASN A 341 -6.87 -18.45 13.63
N PRO A 342 -5.65 -18.95 13.86
CA PRO A 342 -4.51 -18.69 12.98
C PRO A 342 -4.80 -19.09 11.54
N LEU A 343 -4.32 -18.27 10.59
CA LEU A 343 -4.51 -18.52 9.17
C LEU A 343 -3.69 -19.75 8.74
N SER A 344 -4.38 -20.82 8.35
CA SER A 344 -3.75 -22.02 7.79
C SER A 344 -3.61 -21.87 6.27
N LEU A 345 -2.40 -21.56 5.79
CA LEU A 345 -2.13 -21.27 4.37
C LEU A 345 -2.51 -22.42 3.43
N SER A 346 -2.36 -23.67 3.87
CA SER A 346 -2.71 -24.86 3.10
C SER A 346 -4.22 -25.06 2.90
N SER A 347 -5.06 -24.45 3.74
CA SER A 347 -6.52 -24.59 3.68
C SER A 347 -7.23 -23.43 3.01
N VAL A 348 -6.58 -22.27 2.86
CA VAL A 348 -7.15 -21.12 2.13
C VAL A 348 -7.28 -21.50 0.66
N ARG A 349 -8.45 -21.32 0.05
CA ARG A 349 -8.72 -21.63 -1.38
C ARG A 349 -9.37 -20.48 -2.15
N SER A 350 -9.97 -19.53 -1.44
CA SER A 350 -10.74 -18.43 -2.02
C SER A 350 -10.66 -17.16 -1.16
N PRO A 351 -11.04 -15.99 -1.69
CA PRO A 351 -11.13 -14.75 -0.89
C PRO A 351 -12.02 -14.87 0.36
N ALA A 352 -13.06 -15.71 0.31
CA ALA A 352 -13.98 -15.93 1.43
C ALA A 352 -13.26 -16.52 2.66
N ASP A 353 -12.23 -17.33 2.46
CA ASP A 353 -11.45 -17.96 3.54
C ASP A 353 -10.58 -16.95 4.31
N VAL A 354 -10.40 -15.74 3.75
CA VAL A 354 -9.73 -14.60 4.39
C VAL A 354 -10.71 -13.44 4.64
N ALA A 355 -11.98 -13.79 4.89
CA ALA A 355 -13.07 -12.86 5.20
C ALA A 355 -13.27 -11.77 4.13
N ASP A 356 -13.10 -12.13 2.85
CA ASP A 356 -13.22 -11.24 1.69
C ASP A 356 -12.28 -10.02 1.71
N SER A 357 -11.14 -10.13 2.42
CA SER A 357 -10.10 -9.11 2.34
C SER A 357 -9.29 -9.29 1.05
N GLU A 358 -9.38 -8.30 0.15
CA GLU A 358 -8.61 -8.28 -1.09
C GLU A 358 -7.10 -8.19 -0.81
N SER A 359 -6.68 -7.43 0.20
CA SER A 359 -5.25 -7.29 0.54
C SER A 359 -4.65 -8.55 1.17
N LEU A 360 -5.39 -9.25 2.03
CA LEU A 360 -4.96 -10.57 2.51
C LEU A 360 -4.99 -11.61 1.40
N TRP A 361 -5.99 -11.58 0.52
CA TRP A 361 -6.07 -12.50 -0.60
C TRP A 361 -4.88 -12.33 -1.56
N GLU A 362 -4.53 -11.10 -1.93
CA GLU A 362 -3.32 -10.80 -2.71
C GLU A 362 -2.06 -11.34 -2.00
N ALA A 363 -2.00 -11.11 -0.69
CA ALA A 363 -0.97 -11.64 0.19
C ALA A 363 -1.06 -13.14 0.43
N VAL A 364 -2.03 -13.89 -0.09
CA VAL A 364 -1.98 -15.36 -0.17
C VAL A 364 -1.62 -15.80 -1.60
N GLU A 365 -2.18 -15.16 -2.63
CA GLU A 365 -1.94 -15.51 -4.03
C GLU A 365 -0.47 -15.42 -4.41
N LEU A 366 0.20 -14.31 -4.11
CA LEU A 366 1.61 -14.15 -4.42
C LEU A 366 2.50 -15.22 -3.70
N TRP A 367 2.03 -15.94 -2.67
CA TRP A 367 2.81 -16.84 -1.80
C TRP A 367 2.73 -18.21 -2.43
N ARG A 368 1.51 -18.60 -2.83
CA ARG A 368 1.31 -19.75 -3.72
C ARG A 368 2.11 -19.64 -5.01
N ARG A 369 2.20 -18.43 -5.60
CA ARG A 369 3.04 -18.22 -6.80
C ARG A 369 4.51 -18.52 -6.50
N LEU A 370 5.02 -18.09 -5.35
CA LEU A 370 6.40 -18.34 -4.94
C LEU A 370 6.69 -19.81 -4.64
N GLU A 371 5.74 -20.53 -4.04
CA GLU A 371 5.87 -21.98 -3.82
C GLU A 371 5.90 -22.75 -5.15
N GLN A 372 4.99 -22.42 -6.07
CA GLN A 372 4.91 -23.09 -7.37
C GLN A 372 6.16 -22.88 -8.24
N GLU A 373 6.84 -21.75 -8.11
CA GLU A 373 8.10 -21.50 -8.81
C GLU A 373 9.26 -22.33 -8.28
N GLU A 374 9.29 -22.60 -6.96
CA GLU A 374 10.32 -23.44 -6.35
C GLU A 374 10.13 -24.91 -6.73
N GLU A 375 8.91 -25.43 -6.63
CA GLU A 375 8.58 -26.79 -7.08
C GLU A 375 8.98 -27.02 -8.54
N ARG A 376 8.79 -26.02 -9.41
CA ARG A 376 9.23 -26.09 -10.81
C ARG A 376 10.74 -26.00 -10.98
N ALA A 377 11.42 -25.13 -10.23
CA ALA A 377 12.86 -25.01 -10.28
C ALA A 377 13.55 -26.31 -9.84
N ASP A 378 13.02 -26.94 -8.79
CA ASP A 378 13.52 -28.22 -8.27
C ASP A 378 13.18 -29.38 -9.21
N ALA A 379 11.99 -29.37 -9.83
CA ALA A 379 11.62 -30.36 -10.84
C ALA A 379 12.49 -30.30 -12.10
N VAL A 380 13.04 -29.13 -12.48
CA VAL A 380 13.93 -28.98 -13.65
C VAL A 380 15.38 -29.39 -13.34
N GLN A 381 15.80 -29.39 -12.07
CA GLN A 381 17.15 -29.82 -11.67
C GLN A 381 17.32 -31.34 -11.56
N VAL A 382 16.22 -32.11 -11.63
CA VAL A 382 16.21 -33.58 -11.50
C VAL A 382 16.21 -34.29 -12.88
N TRP A 383 16.28 -33.52 -13.97
CA TRP A 383 16.46 -34.02 -15.35
C TRP A 383 17.79 -33.52 -15.91
#